data_AF-A0A8T5RV38-F1
#
_entry.id   AF-A0A8T5RV38-F1
#
_cell.length_a   1.000
_cell.length_b   1.000
_cell.length_c   1.000
_cell.angle_alpha   90.00
_cell.angle_beta   90.00
_cell.angle_gamma   90.00
#
_symmetry.space_group_name_H-M   'P 1'
#
loop_
_entity.id
_entity.type
_entity.pdbx_description
1 polymer ?
#
loop_
_entity_poly.entity_id
_entity_poly.type
_entity_poly.pdbx_seq_one_letter_code
_entity_poly.pdbx_strand_id
1 'polypeptide(L)'
;SDLAQIQNNDREKKFEVVNITISVDYSGIQENEVFQNINLTNFETTAFHALVNCCVIRYVVSWGLKVEEINGVGGGWIYWINDDPLPNIPSNLFNLLDNDTVNWEFVS
;
A
#
# COMPACT_ATOMS: atom_id res chain seq x y z
N SER A 1 9.99 -6.03 -16.24
CA SER A 1 11.41 -6.42 -16.34
C SER A 1 12.09 -6.03 -15.03
N ASP A 2 13.20 -6.66 -14.67
CA ASP A 2 13.95 -6.34 -13.43
C ASP A 2 14.31 -4.84 -13.35
N LEU A 3 14.52 -4.19 -14.49
CA LEU A 3 14.76 -2.74 -14.59
C LEU A 3 13.57 -1.87 -14.14
N ALA A 4 12.33 -2.31 -14.39
CA ALA A 4 11.13 -1.59 -13.95
C ALA A 4 10.92 -1.71 -12.43
N GLN A 5 11.27 -2.87 -11.84
CA GLN A 5 11.21 -3.05 -10.38
C GLN A 5 12.28 -2.23 -9.65
N ILE A 6 13.51 -2.15 -10.20
CA ILE A 6 14.59 -1.34 -9.60
C ILE A 6 14.20 0.14 -9.58
N GLN A 7 13.67 0.69 -10.68
CA GLN A 7 13.28 2.11 -10.73
C GLN A 7 12.13 2.46 -9.77
N ASN A 8 11.23 1.52 -9.49
CA ASN A 8 10.09 1.75 -8.61
C ASN A 8 10.43 1.70 -7.12
N ASN A 9 11.43 0.93 -6.72
CA ASN A 9 11.85 0.84 -5.32
C ASN A 9 12.73 2.02 -4.87
N ASP A 10 13.34 2.74 -5.82
CA ASP A 10 14.25 3.88 -5.56
C ASP A 10 13.50 5.23 -5.50
N ARG A 11 12.18 5.22 -5.27
CA ARG A 11 11.38 6.44 -5.17
C ARG A 11 11.82 7.29 -3.97
N GLU A 12 12.09 8.56 -4.23
CA GLU A 12 12.48 9.51 -3.20
C GLU A 12 11.33 9.79 -2.21
N LYS A 13 11.67 9.96 -0.94
CA LYS A 13 10.72 10.34 0.10
C LYS A 13 10.27 11.79 -0.12
N LYS A 14 8.97 12.02 -0.26
CA LYS A 14 8.39 13.36 -0.40
C LYS A 14 7.74 13.83 0.90
N PHE A 15 7.69 15.14 1.09
CA PHE A 15 6.95 15.74 2.21
C PHE A 15 5.45 15.48 2.08
N GLU A 16 4.93 15.59 0.85
CA GLU A 16 3.53 15.44 0.50
C GLU A 16 3.41 14.67 -0.81
N VAL A 17 2.33 13.88 -0.91
CA VAL A 17 1.81 13.34 -2.18
C VAL A 17 0.30 13.47 -2.20
N VAL A 18 -0.25 13.72 -3.39
CA VAL A 18 -1.68 14.03 -3.57
C VAL A 18 -2.38 13.09 -4.54
N ASN A 19 -3.70 13.05 -4.43
CA ASN A 19 -4.58 12.28 -5.32
C ASN A 19 -4.28 10.77 -5.32
N ILE A 20 -3.93 10.22 -4.17
CA ILE A 20 -3.70 8.78 -4.01
C ILE A 20 -5.05 8.05 -4.06
N THR A 21 -5.07 6.92 -4.76
CA THR A 21 -6.18 5.96 -4.73
C THR A 21 -5.73 4.72 -3.96
N ILE A 22 -6.63 4.12 -3.17
CA ILE A 22 -6.40 2.83 -2.53
C ILE A 22 -7.52 1.89 -2.96
N SER A 23 -7.16 0.69 -3.38
CA SER A 23 -8.08 -0.41 -3.66
C SER A 23 -7.80 -1.55 -2.70
N VAL A 24 -8.81 -2.04 -2.00
CA VAL A 24 -8.72 -3.21 -1.13
C VAL A 24 -9.64 -4.30 -1.65
N ASP A 25 -9.04 -5.36 -2.17
CA ASP A 25 -9.71 -6.58 -2.62
C ASP A 25 -9.70 -7.63 -1.50
N TYR A 26 -10.87 -7.89 -0.93
CA TYR A 26 -11.07 -8.90 0.12
C TYR A 26 -11.27 -10.31 -0.46
N SER A 27 -11.12 -10.47 -1.77
CA SER A 27 -11.21 -11.74 -2.50
C SER A 27 -12.50 -12.51 -2.18
N GLY A 28 -13.60 -11.78 -2.04
CA GLY A 28 -14.94 -12.32 -1.78
C GLY A 28 -15.28 -12.60 -0.31
N ILE A 29 -14.40 -12.28 0.65
CA ILE A 29 -14.73 -12.37 2.09
C ILE A 29 -15.74 -11.29 2.48
N GLN A 30 -15.60 -10.09 1.93
CA GLN A 30 -16.54 -8.98 2.05
C GLN A 30 -16.49 -8.08 0.81
N GLU A 31 -17.27 -6.99 0.81
CA GLU A 31 -17.28 -6.03 -0.29
C GLU A 31 -15.93 -5.30 -0.41
N ASN A 32 -15.42 -5.23 -1.64
CA ASN A 32 -14.17 -4.53 -1.95
C ASN A 32 -14.34 -3.02 -1.77
N GLU A 33 -13.28 -2.36 -1.28
CA GLU A 33 -13.32 -0.94 -0.95
C GLU A 33 -12.36 -0.16 -1.86
N VAL A 34 -12.79 1.03 -2.28
CA VAL A 34 -11.95 1.96 -3.03
C VAL A 34 -12.04 3.35 -2.39
N PHE A 35 -10.87 3.90 -2.03
CA PHE A 35 -10.73 5.22 -1.45
C PHE A 35 -9.97 6.10 -2.45
N GLN A 36 -10.44 7.33 -2.68
CA GLN A 36 -9.88 8.22 -3.71
C GLN A 36 -9.63 9.62 -3.16
N ASN A 37 -8.79 10.39 -3.86
CA ASN A 37 -8.43 11.76 -3.50
C ASN A 37 -7.75 11.86 -2.12
N ILE A 38 -6.97 10.85 -1.75
CA ILE A 38 -6.22 10.83 -0.49
C ILE A 38 -4.97 11.69 -0.64
N ASN A 39 -4.73 12.55 0.34
CA ASN A 39 -3.52 13.35 0.44
C ASN A 39 -2.72 12.91 1.66
N LEU A 40 -1.44 12.62 1.46
CA LEU A 40 -0.52 12.22 2.50
C LEU A 40 0.52 13.31 2.69
N THR A 41 0.83 13.66 3.94
CA THR A 41 1.70 14.79 4.28
C THR A 41 2.71 14.41 5.36
N ASN A 42 3.53 15.36 5.84
CA ASN A 42 4.47 15.17 6.96
C ASN A 42 5.48 14.03 6.75
N PHE A 43 5.87 13.76 5.50
CA PHE A 43 6.71 12.63 5.13
C PHE A 43 6.10 11.25 5.46
N GLU A 44 4.81 11.17 5.75
CA GLU A 44 4.04 9.93 5.91
C GLU A 44 3.45 9.52 4.55
N THR A 45 4.30 9.36 3.54
CA THR A 45 3.91 9.23 2.13
C THR A 45 4.24 7.85 1.55
N THR A 46 4.03 6.78 2.31
CA THR A 46 4.33 5.40 1.87
C THR A 46 3.07 4.62 1.56
N ALA A 47 3.20 3.49 0.86
CA ALA A 47 2.07 2.58 0.62
C ALA A 47 1.36 2.15 1.92
N PHE A 48 2.12 1.94 3.01
CA PHE A 48 1.55 1.67 4.32
C PHE A 48 0.83 2.88 4.91
N HIS A 49 1.40 4.08 4.81
CA HIS A 49 0.77 5.30 5.30
C HIS A 49 -0.56 5.60 4.60
N ALA A 50 -0.64 5.30 3.29
CA ALA A 50 -1.89 5.34 2.56
C ALA A 50 -2.93 4.42 3.20
N LEU A 51 -2.59 3.15 3.42
CA LEU A 51 -3.53 2.17 3.95
C LEU A 51 -4.04 2.53 5.37
N VAL A 52 -3.15 2.96 6.29
CA VAL A 52 -3.57 3.33 7.66
C VAL A 52 -4.43 4.59 7.71
N ASN A 53 -4.44 5.40 6.64
CA ASN A 53 -5.30 6.57 6.54
C ASN A 53 -6.77 6.19 6.35
N CYS A 54 -7.03 5.04 5.72
CA CYS A 54 -8.38 4.65 5.30
C CYS A 54 -8.91 3.39 6.00
N CYS A 55 -8.03 2.57 6.56
CA CYS A 55 -8.39 1.27 7.12
C CYS A 55 -7.92 1.11 8.57
N VAL A 56 -8.65 0.28 9.33
CA VAL A 56 -8.18 -0.25 10.62
C VAL A 56 -7.28 -1.45 10.33
N ILE A 57 -6.03 -1.41 10.80
CA ILE A 57 -5.01 -2.41 10.45
C ILE A 57 -4.44 -3.08 11.70
N ARG A 58 -4.24 -4.40 11.66
CA ARG A 58 -3.29 -5.10 12.53
C ARG A 58 -2.05 -5.47 11.74
N TYR A 59 -0.89 -5.21 12.30
CA TYR A 59 0.39 -5.51 11.67
C TYR A 59 1.44 -5.90 12.71
N VAL A 60 2.46 -6.61 12.25
CA VAL A 60 3.65 -6.94 13.05
C VAL A 60 4.89 -6.33 12.40
N VAL A 61 5.81 -5.87 13.24
CA VAL A 61 7.10 -5.34 12.81
C VAL A 61 8.17 -6.38 13.15
N SER A 62 8.82 -6.94 12.12
CA SER A 62 9.99 -7.80 12.30
C SER A 62 11.14 -7.31 11.40
N TRP A 63 11.51 -8.08 10.38
CA TRP A 63 12.46 -7.70 9.32
C TRP A 63 11.87 -6.66 8.33
N GLY A 64 10.58 -6.40 8.46
CA GLY A 64 9.77 -5.41 7.72
C GLY A 64 8.38 -5.33 8.35
N LEU A 65 7.53 -4.42 7.86
CA LEU A 65 6.13 -4.37 8.25
C LEU A 65 5.35 -5.45 7.48
N LYS A 66 4.64 -6.30 8.22
CA LYS A 66 3.69 -7.28 7.68
C LYS A 66 2.29 -6.93 8.15
N VAL A 67 1.39 -6.66 7.20
CA VAL A 67 -0.04 -6.50 7.46
C VAL A 67 -0.66 -7.88 7.71
N GLU A 68 -1.39 -8.02 8.81
CA GLU A 68 -2.06 -9.26 9.23
C GLU A 68 -3.58 -9.15 9.22
N GLU A 69 -4.12 -7.93 9.15
CA GLU A 69 -5.56 -7.69 9.09
C GLU A 69 -5.85 -6.32 8.51
N ILE A 70 -6.86 -6.24 7.64
CA ILE A 70 -7.44 -4.99 7.13
C ILE A 70 -8.95 -5.03 7.42
N ASN A 71 -9.47 -4.03 8.11
CA ASN A 71 -10.89 -3.86 8.42
C ASN A 71 -11.58 -5.12 8.98
N GLY A 72 -10.87 -5.88 9.82
CA GLY A 72 -11.37 -7.10 10.47
C GLY A 72 -11.15 -8.40 9.68
N VAL A 73 -10.64 -8.34 8.44
CA VAL A 73 -10.29 -9.52 7.64
C VAL A 73 -8.83 -9.89 7.87
N GLY A 74 -8.63 -10.89 8.74
CA GLY A 74 -7.30 -11.36 9.15
C GLY A 74 -6.73 -12.41 8.20
N GLY A 75 -5.42 -12.33 7.94
CA GLY A 75 -4.71 -13.29 7.10
C GLY A 75 -3.50 -12.68 6.37
N GLY A 76 -3.19 -13.25 5.21
CA GLY A 76 -2.14 -12.83 4.31
C GLY A 76 -2.62 -11.72 3.38
N TRP A 77 -1.81 -10.67 3.26
CA TRP A 77 -2.08 -9.53 2.41
C TRP A 77 -0.86 -9.21 1.55
N ILE A 78 -1.09 -8.98 0.26
CA ILE A 78 -0.07 -8.48 -0.66
C ILE A 78 -0.45 -7.08 -1.14
N TYR A 79 0.53 -6.31 -1.61
CA TYR A 79 0.30 -4.98 -2.16
C TYR A 79 1.11 -4.75 -3.44
N TRP A 80 0.63 -3.82 -4.27
CA TRP A 80 1.38 -3.27 -5.40
C TRP A 80 0.92 -1.86 -5.72
N ILE A 81 1.69 -1.16 -6.56
CA ILE A 81 1.42 0.23 -6.94
C ILE A 81 1.07 0.27 -8.42
N ASN A 82 -0.01 0.97 -8.78
CA ASN A 82 -0.51 1.08 -10.15
C ASN A 82 -0.70 -0.32 -10.78
N ASP A 83 -0.23 -0.49 -12.02
CA ASP A 83 -0.20 -1.78 -12.73
C ASP A 83 1.20 -2.44 -12.66
N ASP A 84 2.03 -2.04 -11.68
CA ASP A 84 3.39 -2.54 -11.54
C ASP A 84 3.42 -3.93 -10.87
N PRO A 85 4.47 -4.73 -11.12
CA PRO A 85 4.69 -6.00 -10.41
C PRO A 85 4.78 -5.81 -8.88
N LEU A 86 4.45 -6.87 -8.13
CA LEU A 86 4.58 -6.90 -6.66
C LEU A 86 5.97 -6.37 -6.22
N PRO A 87 6.03 -5.34 -5.36
CA PRO A 87 7.28 -4.83 -4.82
C PRO A 87 7.99 -5.88 -3.98
N ASN A 88 9.33 -5.88 -4.01
CA ASN A 88 10.16 -6.73 -3.15
C ASN A 88 10.57 -6.05 -1.84
N ILE A 89 9.97 -4.89 -1.53
CA ILE A 89 10.17 -4.15 -0.29
C ILE A 89 8.87 -4.06 0.52
N PRO A 90 8.95 -3.97 1.86
CA PRO A 90 7.80 -3.71 2.73
C PRO A 90 7.05 -2.42 2.38
N SER A 91 5.73 -2.41 2.57
CA SER A 91 4.86 -1.25 2.24
C SER A 91 5.19 0.01 3.04
N ASN A 92 5.81 -0.12 4.22
CA ASN A 92 6.27 1.01 5.03
C ASN A 92 7.59 1.63 4.54
N LEU A 93 8.21 1.04 3.53
CA LEU A 93 9.44 1.54 2.90
C LEU A 93 9.23 2.00 1.45
N PHE A 94 8.09 1.65 0.83
CA PHE A 94 7.77 2.06 -0.54
C PHE A 94 7.18 3.48 -0.56
N ASN A 95 7.95 4.46 -1.02
CA ASN A 95 7.49 5.84 -1.16
C ASN A 95 6.54 6.00 -2.36
N LEU A 96 5.45 6.73 -2.15
CA LEU A 96 4.47 7.03 -3.20
C LEU A 96 4.84 8.32 -3.96
N LEU A 97 4.20 8.50 -5.10
CA LEU A 97 4.18 9.67 -5.95
C LEU A 97 2.73 10.14 -6.14
N ASP A 98 2.55 11.36 -6.61
CA ASP A 98 1.22 11.90 -6.90
C ASP A 98 0.48 11.03 -7.91
N ASN A 99 -0.81 10.82 -7.67
CA ASN A 99 -1.72 10.00 -8.49
C ASN A 99 -1.46 8.48 -8.46
N ASP A 100 -0.59 7.99 -7.58
CA ASP A 100 -0.42 6.54 -7.42
C ASP A 100 -1.72 5.88 -6.95
N THR A 101 -1.94 4.65 -7.43
CA THR A 101 -2.92 3.72 -6.89
C THR A 101 -2.22 2.66 -6.05
N VAL A 102 -2.60 2.51 -4.79
CA VAL A 102 -2.12 1.45 -3.90
C VAL A 102 -3.15 0.34 -3.88
N ASN A 103 -2.78 -0.83 -4.39
CA ASN A 103 -3.65 -1.99 -4.41
C ASN A 103 -3.27 -2.97 -3.31
N TRP A 104 -4.27 -3.51 -2.63
CA TRP A 104 -4.13 -4.56 -1.63
C TRP A 104 -5.06 -5.72 -1.98
N GLU A 105 -4.55 -6.95 -1.86
CA GLU A 105 -5.31 -8.18 -2.12
C GLU A 105 -5.11 -9.17 -0.98
N PHE A 106 -6.23 -9.75 -0.54
CA PHE A 106 -6.22 -10.85 0.42
C PHE A 106 -5.79 -12.15 -0.27
N VAL A 107 -4.86 -12.89 0.33
CA VAL A 107 -4.30 -14.10 -0.30
C VAL A 107 -4.39 -15.38 0.53
N SER A 108 -4.71 -15.31 1.84
CA SER A 108 -4.84 -16.50 2.69
C SER A 108 -5.42 -16.24 4.06
#